data_AF-A0AAU9LUD8-F1
#
_entry.id   AF-A0AAU9LUD8-F1
#
_cell.length_a   1.000
_cell.length_b   1.000
_cell.length_c   1.000
_cell.angle_alpha   90.00
_cell.angle_beta   90.00
_cell.angle_gamma   90.00
#
_symmetry.space_group_name_H-M   'P 1'
#
loop_
_entity.id
_entity.type
_entity.pdbx_description
1 polymer ?
#
loop_
_entity_poly.entity_id
_entity_poly.type
_entity_poly.pdbx_seq_one_letter_code
_entity_poly.pdbx_strand_id
1 'polypeptide(L)'
;MPELLRYAKLAIEKGLAQGRDGSYIKELFDYIVPALVEALHKEPDTETCANMLDALNECLEIYGQVLDENQVRSIVDEIKQVITASSSRKKERAERTNAEDFDAEGELLKEQNEQEEEVFDQVGEILGTLVKTFKASFLPFFDELSSYIMPMWGKDKTTEERQIAICIFDDMAEQCREAALKYYDTYIPFLLDACNDENPDIRQAAVYGLGVCAEHGGSVIKPLVGEVLSRLNFVIRHPNALQPDNIMAYDNAVSGLGKVCMGGVDWRLQLSFYLRLHAKDLMNLS
;
A
#
# COMPACT_ATOMS: atom_id res chain seq x y z
N MET A 1 -14.16 -17.31 10.53
CA MET A 1 -14.81 -17.29 9.19
C MET A 1 -13.84 -17.65 8.07
N PRO A 2 -12.60 -17.13 8.02
CA PRO A 2 -11.62 -17.48 6.99
C PRO A 2 -11.38 -18.99 6.85
N GLU A 3 -11.21 -19.69 7.98
CA GLU A 3 -11.05 -21.15 8.00
C GLU A 3 -12.20 -21.89 7.31
N LEU A 4 -13.44 -21.48 7.54
CA LEU A 4 -14.61 -22.09 6.91
C LEU A 4 -14.54 -21.95 5.38
N LEU A 5 -14.20 -20.76 4.88
CA LEU A 5 -14.01 -20.50 3.46
C LEU A 5 -12.85 -21.31 2.88
N ARG A 6 -11.73 -21.41 3.61
CA ARG A 6 -10.54 -22.18 3.22
C ARG A 6 -10.88 -23.66 3.08
N TYR A 7 -11.60 -24.25 4.04
CA TYR A 7 -12.08 -25.64 3.94
C TYR A 7 -13.08 -25.85 2.80
N ALA A 8 -14.02 -24.92 2.61
CA ALA A 8 -15.00 -25.00 1.52
C ALA A 8 -14.31 -24.99 0.15
N LYS A 9 -13.38 -24.05 -0.06
CA LYS A 9 -12.57 -23.94 -1.29
C LYS A 9 -11.76 -25.22 -1.53
N LEU A 10 -11.04 -25.70 -0.51
CA LEU A 10 -10.21 -26.90 -0.62
C LEU A 10 -11.04 -28.15 -0.91
N ALA A 11 -12.24 -28.27 -0.32
CA ALA A 11 -13.14 -29.38 -0.59
C ALA A 11 -13.64 -29.35 -2.04
N ILE A 12 -13.92 -28.18 -2.60
CA ILE A 12 -14.33 -28.01 -3.99
C ILE A 12 -13.18 -28.38 -4.93
N GLU A 13 -11.98 -27.85 -4.69
CA GLU A 13 -10.78 -28.12 -5.50
C GLU A 13 -10.40 -29.61 -5.51
N LYS A 14 -10.62 -30.32 -4.39
CA LYS A 14 -10.36 -31.76 -4.28
C LYS A 14 -11.52 -32.65 -4.75
N GLY A 15 -12.63 -32.07 -5.22
CA GLY A 15 -13.82 -32.82 -5.62
C GLY A 15 -14.53 -33.54 -4.46
N LEU A 16 -14.28 -33.12 -3.23
CA LEU A 16 -14.87 -33.68 -2.00
C LEU A 16 -16.17 -32.98 -1.59
N ALA A 17 -16.52 -31.86 -2.25
CA ALA A 17 -17.63 -30.99 -1.87
C ALA A 17 -19.04 -31.51 -2.26
N GLN A 18 -19.21 -32.81 -2.53
CA GLN A 18 -20.51 -33.46 -2.78
C GLN A 18 -21.40 -32.72 -3.80
N GLY A 19 -20.82 -32.25 -4.90
CA GLY A 19 -21.55 -31.53 -5.97
C GLY A 19 -21.67 -30.01 -5.78
N ARG A 20 -21.08 -29.44 -4.72
CA ARG A 20 -20.95 -27.98 -4.58
C ARG A 20 -19.78 -27.46 -5.41
N ASP A 21 -19.93 -26.25 -5.93
CA ASP A 21 -18.93 -25.55 -6.75
C ASP A 21 -18.72 -24.11 -6.24
N GLY A 22 -18.12 -23.25 -7.07
CA GLY A 22 -17.86 -21.85 -6.71
C GLY A 22 -19.11 -21.04 -6.30
N SER A 23 -20.31 -21.45 -6.72
CA SER A 23 -21.55 -20.80 -6.28
C SER A 23 -21.79 -20.94 -4.78
N TYR A 24 -21.37 -22.05 -4.18
CA TYR A 24 -21.45 -22.25 -2.74
C TYR A 24 -20.51 -21.31 -1.97
N ILE A 25 -19.33 -21.02 -2.53
CA ILE A 25 -18.43 -20.03 -1.93
C ILE A 25 -19.08 -18.66 -1.96
N LYS A 26 -19.69 -18.27 -3.08
CA LYS A 26 -20.45 -17.01 -3.19
C LYS A 26 -21.57 -16.93 -2.14
N GLU A 27 -22.37 -17.98 -1.97
CA GLU A 27 -23.38 -18.04 -0.90
C GLU A 27 -22.78 -17.79 0.49
N LEU A 28 -21.61 -18.36 0.79
CA LEU A 28 -20.93 -18.09 2.06
C LEU A 28 -20.52 -16.62 2.21
N PHE A 29 -20.00 -15.99 1.16
CA PHE A 29 -19.69 -14.56 1.17
C PHE A 29 -20.93 -13.68 1.36
N ASP A 30 -22.08 -14.09 0.82
CA ASP A 30 -23.35 -13.38 0.99
C ASP A 30 -23.83 -13.32 2.44
N TYR A 31 -23.36 -14.25 3.28
CA TYR A 31 -23.58 -14.20 4.73
C TYR A 31 -22.42 -13.54 5.48
N ILE A 32 -21.18 -13.86 5.11
CA ILE A 32 -19.97 -13.46 5.86
C ILE A 32 -19.72 -11.96 5.74
N VAL A 33 -19.74 -11.40 4.53
CA VAL A 33 -19.37 -9.99 4.32
C VAL A 33 -20.32 -9.03 5.02
N PRO A 34 -21.66 -9.14 4.86
CA PRO A 34 -22.56 -8.23 5.55
C PRO A 34 -22.44 -8.32 7.08
N ALA A 35 -22.27 -9.54 7.61
CA ALA A 35 -22.12 -9.75 9.06
C ALA A 35 -20.81 -9.16 9.60
N LEU A 36 -19.70 -9.32 8.87
CA LEU A 36 -18.41 -8.75 9.25
C LEU A 36 -18.42 -7.22 9.17
N VAL A 37 -18.97 -6.65 8.10
CA VAL A 37 -19.09 -5.20 7.93
C VAL A 37 -19.98 -4.60 9.04
N GLU A 38 -21.13 -5.20 9.32
CA GLU A 38 -22.01 -4.73 10.41
C GLU A 38 -21.33 -4.82 11.78
N ALA A 39 -20.56 -5.89 12.02
CA ALA A 39 -19.85 -6.06 13.27
C ALA A 39 -18.70 -5.03 13.40
N LEU A 40 -17.91 -4.81 12.33
CA LEU A 40 -16.85 -3.79 12.27
C LEU A 40 -17.41 -2.41 12.60
N HIS A 41 -18.55 -2.05 12.00
CA HIS A 41 -19.20 -0.76 12.21
C HIS A 41 -19.57 -0.49 13.67
N LYS A 42 -19.82 -1.56 14.44
CA LYS A 42 -20.27 -1.48 15.83
C LYS A 42 -19.14 -1.69 16.84
N GLU A 43 -17.95 -2.05 16.38
CA GLU A 43 -16.84 -2.45 17.26
C GLU A 43 -16.14 -1.22 17.85
N PRO A 44 -16.23 -0.98 19.16
CA PRO A 44 -15.56 0.17 19.79
C PRO A 44 -14.09 -0.09 20.09
N ASP A 45 -13.67 -1.35 20.23
CA ASP A 45 -12.31 -1.70 20.63
C ASP A 45 -11.36 -1.72 19.42
N THR A 46 -10.23 -1.03 19.53
CA THR A 46 -9.33 -0.80 18.39
C THR A 46 -8.57 -2.08 18.01
N GLU A 47 -8.12 -2.85 19.00
CA GLU A 47 -7.47 -4.14 18.77
C GLU A 47 -8.43 -5.15 18.14
N THR A 48 -9.66 -5.23 18.63
CA THR A 48 -10.70 -6.09 18.05
C THR A 48 -11.06 -5.66 16.63
N CYS A 49 -11.14 -4.34 16.37
CA CYS A 49 -11.33 -3.80 15.04
C CYS A 49 -10.23 -4.26 14.07
N ALA A 50 -8.96 -4.14 14.45
CA ALA A 50 -7.83 -4.62 13.65
C ALA A 50 -7.94 -6.12 13.34
N ASN A 51 -8.20 -6.96 14.35
CA ASN A 51 -8.37 -8.40 14.17
C ASN A 51 -9.54 -8.75 13.23
N MET A 52 -10.62 -7.96 13.24
CA MET A 52 -11.76 -8.16 12.35
C MET A 52 -11.46 -7.72 10.92
N LEU A 53 -10.64 -6.68 10.73
CA LEU A 53 -10.14 -6.25 9.42
C LEU A 53 -9.21 -7.31 8.83
N ASP A 54 -8.28 -7.86 9.62
CA ASP A 54 -7.43 -8.98 9.21
C ASP A 54 -8.27 -10.19 8.77
N ALA A 55 -9.23 -10.60 9.60
CA ALA A 55 -10.14 -11.68 9.24
C ALA A 55 -10.97 -11.40 7.97
N LEU A 56 -11.33 -10.13 7.72
CA LEU A 56 -11.98 -9.73 6.48
C LEU A 56 -11.00 -9.86 5.30
N ASN A 57 -9.77 -9.37 5.43
CA ASN A 57 -8.74 -9.49 4.40
C ASN A 57 -8.46 -10.95 4.05
N GLU A 58 -8.27 -11.83 5.04
CA GLU A 58 -8.07 -13.26 4.81
C GLU A 58 -9.24 -13.88 4.02
N CYS A 59 -10.48 -13.45 4.29
CA CYS A 59 -11.62 -13.89 3.49
C CYS A 59 -11.47 -13.44 2.03
N LEU A 60 -11.14 -12.16 1.80
CA LEU A 60 -10.96 -11.59 0.47
C LEU A 60 -9.85 -12.30 -0.33
N GLU A 61 -8.71 -12.62 0.30
CA GLU A 61 -7.62 -13.34 -0.36
C GLU A 61 -7.99 -14.76 -0.78
N ILE A 62 -8.87 -15.44 -0.02
CA ILE A 62 -9.26 -16.81 -0.33
C ILE A 62 -10.03 -16.88 -1.64
N TYR A 63 -11.03 -16.00 -1.84
CA TYR A 63 -11.90 -16.07 -3.02
C TYR A 63 -12.66 -14.77 -3.35
N GLY A 64 -12.10 -13.59 -3.06
CA GLY A 64 -12.77 -12.29 -3.20
C GLY A 64 -13.31 -11.95 -4.59
N GLN A 65 -12.85 -12.64 -5.64
CA GLN A 65 -13.37 -12.50 -7.00
C GLN A 65 -14.88 -12.81 -7.16
N VAL A 66 -15.51 -13.43 -6.16
CA VAL A 66 -16.97 -13.70 -6.19
C VAL A 66 -17.82 -12.55 -5.66
N LEU A 67 -17.22 -11.52 -5.06
CA LEU A 67 -17.98 -10.39 -4.55
C LEU A 67 -18.68 -9.65 -5.68
N ASP A 68 -19.91 -9.23 -5.43
CA ASP A 68 -20.60 -8.29 -6.30
C ASP A 68 -20.28 -6.83 -5.94
N GLU A 69 -20.69 -5.91 -6.81
CA GLU A 69 -20.43 -4.48 -6.65
C GLU A 69 -20.97 -3.92 -5.32
N ASN A 70 -22.11 -4.42 -4.82
CA ASN A 70 -22.69 -3.93 -3.58
C ASN A 70 -21.86 -4.38 -2.37
N GLN A 71 -21.35 -5.62 -2.39
CA GLN A 71 -20.44 -6.11 -1.36
C GLN A 71 -19.14 -5.32 -1.35
N VAL A 72 -18.52 -5.10 -2.52
CA VAL A 72 -17.31 -4.27 -2.62
C VAL A 72 -17.58 -2.85 -2.11
N ARG A 73 -18.71 -2.24 -2.48
CA ARG A 73 -19.13 -0.93 -1.97
C ARG A 73 -19.26 -0.92 -0.45
N SER A 74 -19.92 -1.92 0.14
CA SER A 74 -20.10 -2.01 1.59
C SER A 74 -18.78 -2.08 2.35
N ILE A 75 -17.81 -2.84 1.82
CA ILE A 75 -16.46 -2.93 2.39
C ILE A 75 -15.75 -1.59 2.28
N VAL A 76 -15.78 -0.97 1.09
CA VAL A 76 -15.15 0.33 0.84
C VAL A 76 -15.71 1.42 1.74
N ASP A 77 -17.03 1.45 1.93
CA ASP A 77 -17.68 2.42 2.81
C ASP A 77 -17.32 2.19 4.28
N GLU A 78 -17.18 0.93 4.71
CA GLU A 78 -16.70 0.62 6.06
C GLU A 78 -15.25 1.05 6.25
N ILE A 79 -14.36 0.81 5.28
CA ILE A 79 -12.97 1.28 5.32
C ILE A 79 -12.89 2.82 5.46
N LYS A 80 -13.76 3.57 4.74
CA LYS A 80 -13.85 5.03 4.91
C LYS A 80 -14.21 5.41 6.35
N GLN A 81 -15.13 4.68 6.98
CA GLN A 81 -15.52 4.92 8.39
C GLN A 81 -14.37 4.62 9.34
N VAL A 82 -13.68 3.49 9.15
CA VAL A 82 -12.51 3.09 9.95
C VAL A 82 -11.41 4.16 9.90
N ILE A 83 -11.01 4.61 8.70
CA ILE A 83 -10.00 5.66 8.52
C ILE A 83 -10.42 6.95 9.24
N THR A 84 -11.69 7.33 9.10
CA THR A 84 -12.24 8.55 9.71
C THR A 84 -12.24 8.46 11.24
N ALA A 85 -12.67 7.32 11.79
CA ALA A 85 -12.72 7.09 13.23
C ALA A 85 -11.31 7.06 13.83
N SER A 86 -10.36 6.36 13.21
CA SER A 86 -8.96 6.30 13.65
C SER A 86 -8.31 7.69 13.63
N SER A 87 -8.49 8.44 12.53
CA SER A 87 -8.00 9.82 12.43
C SER A 87 -8.57 10.73 13.52
N SER A 88 -9.85 10.56 13.87
CA SER A 88 -10.51 11.33 14.94
C SER A 88 -9.92 10.99 16.32
N ARG A 89 -9.75 9.70 16.63
CA ARG A 89 -9.15 9.24 17.90
C ARG A 89 -7.72 9.74 18.04
N LYS A 90 -6.92 9.66 16.97
CA LYS A 90 -5.54 10.17 16.96
C LYS A 90 -5.48 11.66 17.24
N LYS A 91 -6.38 12.45 16.65
CA LYS A 91 -6.48 13.89 16.91
C LYS A 91 -6.82 14.17 18.37
N GLU A 92 -7.80 13.47 18.93
CA GLU A 92 -8.19 13.62 20.34
C GLU A 92 -7.03 13.29 21.30
N ARG A 93 -6.29 12.19 21.04
CA ARG A 93 -5.10 11.84 21.82
C ARG A 93 -4.04 12.93 21.75
N ALA A 94 -3.74 13.46 20.56
CA ALA A 94 -2.77 14.54 20.39
C ALA A 94 -3.16 15.84 21.15
N GLU A 95 -4.45 16.14 21.24
CA GLU A 95 -4.94 17.28 22.02
C GLU A 95 -4.77 17.07 23.53
N ARG A 96 -4.96 15.84 24.04
CA ARG A 96 -4.75 15.48 25.45
C ARG A 96 -3.28 15.59 25.85
N THR A 97 -2.35 15.09 25.02
CA THR A 97 -0.90 15.15 25.29
C THR A 97 -0.37 16.59 25.40
N ASN A 98 -0.98 17.56 24.71
CA ASN A 98 -0.59 18.97 24.79
C ASN A 98 -1.11 19.68 26.05
N ALA A 99 -2.04 19.06 26.79
CA ALA A 99 -2.74 19.69 27.92
C ALA A 99 -2.18 19.32 29.30
N GLU A 100 -1.44 18.20 29.45
CA GLU A 100 -1.03 17.70 30.76
C GLU A 100 0.43 17.18 30.80
N ASP A 101 1.20 17.58 31.83
CA ASP A 101 2.52 17.02 32.20
C ASP A 101 2.30 15.66 32.93
N PHE A 102 2.30 14.51 32.23
CA PHE A 102 2.18 13.20 32.92
C PHE A 102 3.09 12.10 32.35
N ASP A 103 4.06 11.67 33.16
CA ASP A 103 4.98 10.55 32.90
C ASP A 103 4.30 9.15 32.95
N ALA A 104 3.10 9.02 33.54
CA ALA A 104 2.42 7.72 33.73
C ALA A 104 1.41 7.37 32.60
N GLU A 105 0.97 8.36 31.82
CA GLU A 105 0.02 8.16 30.70
C GLU A 105 0.73 7.82 29.39
N GLY A 106 2.06 8.00 29.33
CA GLY A 106 2.87 7.78 28.13
C GLY A 106 2.83 6.36 27.57
N GLU A 107 2.91 5.34 28.42
CA GLU A 107 2.87 3.93 27.98
C GLU A 107 1.50 3.54 27.42
N LEU A 108 0.40 3.98 28.05
CA LEU A 108 -0.95 3.72 27.54
C LEU A 108 -1.21 4.44 26.22
N LEU A 109 -0.71 5.68 26.07
CA LEU A 109 -0.79 6.40 24.80
C LEU A 109 0.03 5.71 23.70
N LYS A 110 1.19 5.15 24.05
CA LYS A 110 2.02 4.39 23.12
C LYS A 110 1.30 3.13 22.64
N GLU A 111 0.75 2.34 23.55
CA GLU A 111 -0.04 1.14 23.23
C GLU A 111 -1.25 1.47 22.33
N GLN A 112 -1.98 2.55 22.64
CA GLN A 112 -3.08 3.01 21.80
C GLN A 112 -2.65 3.47 20.40
N ASN A 113 -1.45 4.02 20.26
CA ASN A 113 -0.93 4.41 18.94
C ASN A 113 -0.49 3.19 18.14
N GLU A 114 0.17 2.22 18.76
CA GLU A 114 0.55 0.94 18.14
C GLU A 114 -0.69 0.19 17.64
N GLN A 115 -1.78 0.16 18.41
CA GLN A 115 -3.05 -0.43 17.98
C GLN A 115 -3.65 0.26 16.75
N GLU A 116 -3.43 1.57 16.60
CA GLU A 116 -3.99 2.31 15.46
C GLU A 116 -3.11 2.17 14.22
N GLU A 117 -1.81 2.01 14.39
CA GLU A 117 -0.90 1.60 13.32
C GLU A 117 -1.33 0.25 12.74
N GLU A 118 -1.63 -0.73 13.60
CA GLU A 118 -2.16 -2.03 13.17
C GLU A 118 -3.50 -1.90 12.40
N VAL A 119 -4.42 -1.04 12.85
CA VAL A 119 -5.66 -0.78 12.07
C VAL A 119 -5.34 -0.27 10.67
N PHE A 120 -4.39 0.65 10.54
CA PHE A 120 -4.00 1.19 9.24
C PHE A 120 -3.30 0.14 8.37
N ASP A 121 -2.45 -0.71 8.95
CA ASP A 121 -1.83 -1.83 8.25
C ASP A 121 -2.92 -2.74 7.63
N GLN A 122 -3.92 -3.12 8.42
CA GLN A 122 -5.03 -3.94 7.92
C GLN A 122 -5.89 -3.23 6.85
N VAL A 123 -6.08 -1.91 6.97
CA VAL A 123 -6.71 -1.10 5.90
C VAL A 123 -5.88 -1.17 4.61
N GLY A 124 -4.55 -1.04 4.71
CA GLY A 124 -3.64 -1.16 3.59
C GLY A 124 -3.74 -2.51 2.89
N GLU A 125 -3.72 -3.59 3.67
CA GLU A 125 -3.82 -4.97 3.16
C GLU A 125 -5.16 -5.22 2.45
N ILE A 126 -6.29 -4.82 3.06
CA ILE A 126 -7.61 -4.96 2.42
C ILE A 126 -7.65 -4.22 1.08
N LEU A 127 -7.19 -2.96 1.06
CA LEU A 127 -7.19 -2.16 -0.16
C LEU A 127 -6.27 -2.78 -1.22
N GLY A 128 -5.07 -3.23 -0.86
CA GLY A 128 -4.16 -3.95 -1.76
C GLY A 128 -4.81 -5.21 -2.33
N THR A 129 -5.48 -6.01 -1.50
CA THR A 129 -6.21 -7.21 -1.92
C THR A 129 -7.35 -6.88 -2.89
N LEU A 130 -8.14 -5.85 -2.61
CA LEU A 130 -9.22 -5.41 -3.50
C LEU A 130 -8.67 -4.92 -4.85
N VAL A 131 -7.58 -4.15 -4.84
CA VAL A 131 -6.92 -3.66 -6.06
C VAL A 131 -6.37 -4.82 -6.89
N LYS A 132 -5.69 -5.79 -6.28
CA LYS A 132 -5.19 -7.00 -6.96
C LYS A 132 -6.32 -7.85 -7.54
N THR A 133 -7.43 -7.95 -6.81
CA THR A 133 -8.60 -8.75 -7.21
C THR A 133 -9.37 -8.12 -8.37
N PHE A 134 -9.73 -6.83 -8.26
CA PHE A 134 -10.64 -6.16 -9.20
C PHE A 134 -9.93 -5.30 -10.24
N LYS A 135 -8.65 -4.95 -10.02
CA LYS A 135 -7.81 -4.18 -10.95
C LYS A 135 -8.52 -2.90 -11.41
N ALA A 136 -8.56 -2.63 -12.71
CA ALA A 136 -9.18 -1.44 -13.27
C ALA A 136 -10.67 -1.25 -12.90
N SER A 137 -11.39 -2.33 -12.54
CA SER A 137 -12.77 -2.23 -12.06
C SER A 137 -12.88 -1.63 -10.66
N PHE A 138 -11.78 -1.57 -9.89
CA PHE A 138 -11.73 -0.94 -8.58
C PHE A 138 -11.59 0.60 -8.66
N LEU A 139 -11.16 1.15 -9.80
CA LEU A 139 -10.86 2.58 -9.93
C LEU A 139 -12.00 3.52 -9.49
N PRO A 140 -13.28 3.25 -9.80
CA PRO A 140 -14.37 4.10 -9.32
C PRO A 140 -14.48 4.17 -7.79
N PHE A 141 -14.24 3.04 -7.11
CA PHE A 141 -14.21 3.00 -5.65
C PHE A 141 -12.99 3.73 -5.10
N PHE A 142 -11.84 3.58 -5.75
CA PHE A 142 -10.62 4.29 -5.38
C PHE A 142 -10.76 5.80 -5.55
N ASP A 143 -11.45 6.28 -6.59
CA ASP A 143 -11.72 7.71 -6.78
C ASP A 143 -12.45 8.29 -5.56
N GLU A 144 -13.40 7.55 -4.97
CA GLU A 144 -14.10 7.94 -3.74
C GLU A 144 -13.21 7.85 -2.48
N LEU A 145 -12.36 6.82 -2.38
CA LEU A 145 -11.44 6.63 -1.26
C LEU A 145 -10.27 7.63 -1.26
N SER A 146 -9.91 8.16 -2.42
CA SER A 146 -8.71 8.99 -2.59
C SER A 146 -8.64 10.18 -1.62
N SER A 147 -9.78 10.81 -1.29
CA SER A 147 -9.83 11.93 -0.35
C SER A 147 -9.54 11.54 1.10
N TYR A 148 -9.68 10.26 1.45
CA TYR A 148 -9.37 9.70 2.76
C TYR A 148 -7.93 9.22 2.85
N ILE A 149 -7.35 8.75 1.74
CA ILE A 149 -5.98 8.23 1.67
C ILE A 149 -4.96 9.36 1.49
N MET A 150 -5.24 10.34 0.63
CA MET A 150 -4.28 11.44 0.38
C MET A 150 -3.78 12.18 1.63
N PRO A 151 -4.60 12.45 2.67
CA PRO A 151 -4.12 13.05 3.92
C PRO A 151 -3.04 12.23 4.64
N MET A 152 -2.96 10.91 4.42
CA MET A 152 -1.98 10.03 5.05
C MET A 152 -0.55 10.30 4.59
N TRP A 153 -0.34 11.01 3.47
CA TRP A 153 0.99 11.45 3.02
C TRP A 153 1.53 12.68 3.77
N GLY A 154 0.74 13.30 4.64
CA GLY A 154 1.15 14.47 5.39
C GLY A 154 2.42 14.23 6.21
N LYS A 155 3.29 15.25 6.31
CA LYS A 155 4.50 15.16 7.17
C LYS A 155 4.16 15.12 8.67
N ASP A 156 2.91 15.42 9.01
CA ASP A 156 2.30 15.29 10.34
C ASP A 156 1.78 13.87 10.65
N LYS A 157 1.90 12.94 9.69
CA LYS A 157 1.42 11.55 9.81
C LYS A 157 2.51 10.60 10.27
N THR A 158 2.13 9.45 10.82
CA THR A 158 3.10 8.41 11.19
C THR A 158 3.79 7.83 9.96
N THR A 159 4.92 7.17 10.16
CA THR A 159 5.66 6.55 9.05
C THR A 159 4.78 5.50 8.38
N GLU A 160 4.08 4.72 9.16
CA GLU A 160 3.20 3.63 8.77
C GLU A 160 2.07 4.17 7.87
N GLU A 161 1.38 5.23 8.30
CA GLU A 161 0.36 5.90 7.46
C GLU A 161 0.92 6.37 6.11
N ARG A 162 2.09 7.03 6.12
CA ARG A 162 2.73 7.50 4.87
C ARG A 162 3.11 6.33 3.97
N GLN A 163 3.65 5.26 4.54
CA GLN A 163 4.06 4.06 3.83
C GLN A 163 2.86 3.35 3.20
N ILE A 164 1.79 3.10 3.96
CA ILE A 164 0.57 2.45 3.49
C ILE A 164 -0.03 3.23 2.33
N ALA A 165 -0.11 4.55 2.44
CA ALA A 165 -0.63 5.38 1.37
C ALA A 165 0.21 5.27 0.09
N ILE A 166 1.54 5.20 0.19
CA ILE A 166 2.41 4.92 -0.96
C ILE A 166 2.11 3.51 -1.53
N CYS A 167 2.10 2.48 -0.70
CA CYS A 167 1.86 1.10 -1.11
C CYS A 167 0.51 0.91 -1.83
N ILE A 168 -0.56 1.57 -1.36
CA ILE A 168 -1.87 1.49 -2.03
C ILE A 168 -1.78 2.05 -3.45
N PHE A 169 -1.16 3.22 -3.64
CA PHE A 169 -1.01 3.81 -4.98
C PHE A 169 -0.03 3.02 -5.86
N ASP A 170 0.96 2.35 -5.28
CA ASP A 170 1.82 1.39 -6.00
C ASP A 170 1.03 0.21 -6.54
N ASP A 171 0.17 -0.40 -5.71
CA ASP A 171 -0.75 -1.46 -6.13
C ASP A 171 -1.69 -0.95 -7.24
N MET A 172 -2.19 0.29 -7.15
CA MET A 172 -2.99 0.89 -8.22
C MET A 172 -2.20 0.98 -9.53
N ALA A 173 -0.98 1.52 -9.48
CA ALA A 173 -0.12 1.67 -10.65
C ALA A 173 0.25 0.31 -11.28
N GLU A 174 0.53 -0.69 -10.45
CA GLU A 174 0.96 -2.02 -10.89
C GLU A 174 -0.20 -2.85 -11.48
N GLN A 175 -1.33 -2.89 -10.76
CA GLN A 175 -2.44 -3.78 -11.09
C GLN A 175 -3.37 -3.17 -12.15
N CYS A 176 -3.48 -1.84 -12.20
CA CYS A 176 -4.38 -1.14 -13.13
C CYS A 176 -3.67 -0.54 -14.35
N ARG A 177 -2.34 -0.36 -14.30
CA ARG A 177 -1.47 0.02 -15.43
C ARG A 177 -1.97 1.27 -16.17
N GLU A 178 -2.29 1.15 -17.47
CA GLU A 178 -2.75 2.27 -18.32
C GLU A 178 -3.95 3.01 -17.71
N ALA A 179 -4.84 2.30 -17.02
CA ALA A 179 -6.01 2.90 -16.38
C ALA A 179 -5.65 3.75 -15.15
N ALA A 180 -4.50 3.50 -14.51
CA ALA A 180 -4.00 4.28 -13.37
C ALA A 180 -3.22 5.55 -13.79
N LEU A 181 -2.93 5.75 -15.07
CA LEU A 181 -2.18 6.93 -15.54
C LEU A 181 -2.84 8.26 -15.15
N LYS A 182 -4.17 8.27 -14.99
CA LYS A 182 -4.91 9.46 -14.52
C LYS A 182 -4.50 9.95 -13.13
N TYR A 183 -3.84 9.14 -12.32
CA TYR A 183 -3.37 9.52 -10.98
C TYR A 183 -1.93 10.02 -10.96
N TYR A 184 -1.16 9.85 -12.04
CA TYR A 184 0.29 10.05 -12.05
C TYR A 184 0.71 11.51 -11.81
N ASP A 185 -0.07 12.48 -12.29
CA ASP A 185 0.19 13.90 -12.08
C ASP A 185 0.18 14.28 -10.59
N THR A 186 -0.67 13.61 -9.80
CA THR A 186 -0.71 13.77 -8.35
C THR A 186 0.35 12.88 -7.68
N TYR A 187 0.46 11.63 -8.11
CA TYR A 187 1.18 10.59 -7.37
C TYR A 187 2.71 10.68 -7.49
N ILE A 188 3.23 10.86 -8.71
CA ILE A 188 4.69 10.84 -8.93
C ILE A 188 5.42 11.92 -8.14
N PRO A 189 4.93 13.19 -8.05
CA PRO A 189 5.57 14.20 -7.23
C PRO A 189 5.75 13.76 -5.76
N PHE A 190 4.78 13.05 -5.18
CA PHE A 190 4.90 12.52 -3.82
C PHE A 190 5.97 11.44 -3.71
N LEU A 191 6.02 10.51 -4.67
CA LEU A 191 7.07 9.48 -4.69
C LEU A 191 8.48 10.08 -4.79
N LEU A 192 8.65 11.12 -5.61
CA LEU A 192 9.93 11.80 -5.77
C LEU A 192 10.37 12.49 -4.47
N ASP A 193 9.45 13.07 -3.70
CA ASP A 193 9.75 13.64 -2.37
C ASP A 193 10.09 12.54 -1.36
N ALA A 194 9.27 11.47 -1.32
CA ALA A 194 9.40 10.34 -0.40
C ALA A 194 10.72 9.55 -0.56
N CYS A 195 11.34 9.58 -1.75
CA CYS A 195 12.70 9.03 -1.94
C CYS A 195 13.77 9.72 -1.06
N ASN A 196 13.48 10.89 -0.49
CA ASN A 196 14.37 11.63 0.41
C ASN A 196 13.98 11.50 1.88
N ASP A 197 12.97 10.71 2.21
CA ASP A 197 12.55 10.50 3.59
C ASP A 197 13.71 9.90 4.41
N GLU A 198 13.77 10.23 5.70
CA GLU A 198 14.80 9.70 6.60
C GLU A 198 14.55 8.21 6.92
N ASN A 199 13.29 7.79 6.91
CA ASN A 199 12.91 6.41 7.14
C ASN A 199 13.15 5.54 5.88
N PRO A 200 13.87 4.41 6.01
CA PRO A 200 14.19 3.54 4.88
C PRO A 200 12.97 2.85 4.26
N ASP A 201 11.93 2.53 5.03
CA ASP A 201 10.72 1.86 4.56
C ASP A 201 9.90 2.77 3.63
N ILE A 202 9.85 4.07 3.95
CA ILE A 202 9.28 5.09 3.06
C ILE A 202 10.08 5.18 1.76
N ARG A 203 11.41 5.22 1.85
CA ARG A 203 12.26 5.25 0.65
C ARG A 203 12.06 3.99 -0.18
N GLN A 204 11.95 2.82 0.45
CA GLN A 204 11.72 1.53 -0.19
C GLN A 204 10.41 1.51 -0.98
N ALA A 205 9.31 1.94 -0.36
CA ALA A 205 8.02 2.04 -1.03
C ALA A 205 8.10 3.04 -2.19
N ALA A 206 8.69 4.22 -1.96
CA ALA A 206 8.78 5.24 -2.99
C ALA A 206 9.56 4.80 -4.24
N VAL A 207 10.72 4.16 -4.08
CA VAL A 207 11.51 3.69 -5.22
C VAL A 207 10.87 2.48 -5.91
N TYR A 208 10.10 1.66 -5.19
CA TYR A 208 9.26 0.62 -5.80
C TYR A 208 8.23 1.26 -6.74
N GLY A 209 7.46 2.23 -6.24
CA GLY A 209 6.48 2.98 -7.01
C GLY A 209 7.03 3.68 -8.23
N LEU A 210 8.19 4.33 -8.09
CA LEU A 210 8.86 4.94 -9.25
C LEU A 210 9.25 3.90 -10.30
N GLY A 211 9.70 2.72 -9.87
CA GLY A 211 9.98 1.59 -10.75
C GLY A 211 8.74 1.13 -11.51
N VAL A 212 7.61 0.93 -10.81
CA VAL A 212 6.32 0.56 -11.40
C VAL A 212 5.83 1.64 -12.38
N CYS A 213 5.91 2.91 -11.99
CA CYS A 213 5.55 4.04 -12.86
C CYS A 213 6.43 4.10 -14.10
N ALA A 214 7.71 3.74 -14.01
CA ALA A 214 8.58 3.65 -15.18
C ALA A 214 8.23 2.48 -16.10
N GLU A 215 7.82 1.35 -15.54
CA GLU A 215 7.46 0.14 -16.27
C GLU A 215 6.12 0.26 -17.01
N HIS A 216 5.13 0.91 -16.39
CA HIS A 216 3.75 0.97 -16.89
C HIS A 216 3.30 2.37 -17.32
N GLY A 217 4.11 3.41 -17.07
CA GLY A 217 3.78 4.82 -17.31
C GLY A 217 3.75 5.29 -18.77
N GLY A 218 4.23 4.45 -19.70
CA GLY A 218 4.21 4.76 -21.14
C GLY A 218 4.83 6.12 -21.49
N SER A 219 4.08 6.97 -22.22
CA SER A 219 4.54 8.32 -22.56
C SER A 219 4.47 9.32 -21.41
N VAL A 220 3.65 9.06 -20.38
CA VAL A 220 3.43 9.97 -19.25
C VAL A 220 4.70 10.13 -18.42
N ILE A 221 5.44 9.03 -18.21
CA ILE A 221 6.66 9.05 -17.40
C ILE A 221 7.88 9.65 -18.14
N LYS A 222 7.87 9.69 -19.47
CA LYS A 222 9.03 10.10 -20.29
C LYS A 222 9.66 11.44 -19.91
N PRO A 223 8.89 12.52 -19.65
CA PRO A 223 9.46 13.81 -19.24
C PRO A 223 10.14 13.77 -17.87
N LEU A 224 9.76 12.81 -17.02
CA LEU A 224 10.20 12.71 -15.62
C LEU A 224 11.37 11.74 -15.43
N VAL A 225 11.75 10.96 -16.45
CA VAL A 225 12.75 9.90 -16.29
C VAL A 225 14.09 10.41 -15.76
N GLY A 226 14.52 11.61 -16.17
CA GLY A 226 15.76 12.19 -15.65
C GLY A 226 15.72 12.37 -14.13
N GLU A 227 14.58 12.82 -13.60
CA GLU A 227 14.37 13.01 -12.16
C GLU A 227 14.19 11.67 -11.45
N VAL A 228 13.45 10.72 -12.03
CA VAL A 228 13.31 9.34 -11.51
C VAL A 228 14.69 8.68 -11.36
N LEU A 229 15.53 8.74 -12.40
CA LEU A 229 16.91 8.21 -12.34
C LEU A 229 17.73 8.89 -11.25
N SER A 230 17.57 10.20 -11.08
CA SER A 230 18.24 10.96 -10.02
C SER A 230 17.84 10.46 -8.62
N ARG A 231 16.55 10.20 -8.38
CA ARG A 231 16.06 9.70 -7.08
C ARG A 231 16.47 8.26 -6.81
N LEU A 232 16.39 7.38 -7.81
CA LEU A 232 16.89 6.01 -7.68
C LEU A 232 18.39 6.01 -7.35
N ASN A 233 19.18 6.85 -8.02
CA ASN A 233 20.60 7.01 -7.72
C ASN A 233 20.87 7.45 -6.28
N PHE A 234 20.06 8.38 -5.79
CA PHE A 234 20.22 8.93 -4.45
C PHE A 234 20.10 7.82 -3.40
N VAL A 235 19.10 6.95 -3.54
CA VAL A 235 18.91 5.79 -2.65
C VAL A 235 20.02 4.76 -2.83
N ILE A 236 20.40 4.43 -4.08
CA ILE A 236 21.49 3.48 -4.38
C ILE A 236 22.82 3.93 -3.75
N ARG A 237 23.10 5.23 -3.76
CA ARG A 237 24.35 5.81 -3.26
C ARG A 237 24.28 6.30 -1.82
N HIS A 238 23.19 6.00 -1.11
CA HIS A 238 23.06 6.36 0.29
C HIS A 238 24.26 5.79 1.09
N PRO A 239 24.91 6.55 1.99
CA PRO A 239 26.13 6.10 2.68
C PRO A 239 25.98 4.76 3.41
N ASN A 240 24.76 4.48 3.88
CA ASN A 240 24.39 3.27 4.59
C ASN A 240 23.54 2.30 3.74
N ALA A 241 23.53 2.44 2.41
CA ALA A 241 22.61 1.69 1.54
C ALA A 241 22.67 0.16 1.73
N LEU A 242 23.84 -0.39 2.03
CA LEU A 242 24.05 -1.84 2.21
C LEU A 242 23.90 -2.31 3.66
N GLN A 243 23.48 -1.44 4.59
CA GLN A 243 23.17 -1.84 5.97
C GLN A 243 21.82 -2.57 6.04
N PRO A 244 21.60 -3.46 7.03
CA PRO A 244 20.37 -4.26 7.13
C PRO A 244 19.09 -3.45 7.02
N ASP A 245 19.02 -2.29 7.68
CA ASP A 245 17.83 -1.44 7.68
C ASP A 245 17.55 -0.75 6.33
N ASN A 246 18.53 -0.72 5.40
CA ASN A 246 18.44 0.00 4.14
C ASN A 246 18.47 -0.90 2.91
N ILE A 247 18.84 -2.18 3.08
CA ILE A 247 19.14 -3.08 1.97
C ILE A 247 17.92 -3.27 1.05
N MET A 248 16.72 -3.31 1.60
CA MET A 248 15.48 -3.48 0.84
C MET A 248 15.17 -2.22 0.00
N ALA A 249 15.41 -1.03 0.54
CA ALA A 249 15.30 0.21 -0.23
C ALA A 249 16.34 0.27 -1.36
N TYR A 250 17.57 -0.18 -1.10
CA TYR A 250 18.62 -0.29 -2.11
C TYR A 250 18.22 -1.27 -3.23
N ASP A 251 17.79 -2.48 -2.88
CA ASP A 251 17.41 -3.52 -3.85
C ASP A 251 16.23 -3.07 -4.72
N ASN A 252 15.21 -2.44 -4.11
CA ASN A 252 14.10 -1.86 -4.87
C ASN A 252 14.56 -0.70 -5.77
N ALA A 253 15.50 0.13 -5.34
CA ALA A 253 16.04 1.21 -6.19
C ALA A 253 16.84 0.67 -7.38
N VAL A 254 17.61 -0.40 -7.18
CA VAL A 254 18.33 -1.10 -8.28
C VAL A 254 17.34 -1.75 -9.24
N SER A 255 16.29 -2.41 -8.72
CA SER A 255 15.20 -2.97 -9.53
C SER A 255 14.49 -1.89 -10.34
N GLY A 256 14.14 -0.77 -9.71
CA GLY A 256 13.52 0.39 -10.35
C GLY A 256 14.40 0.98 -11.46
N LEU A 257 15.72 1.04 -11.26
CA LEU A 257 16.67 1.45 -12.30
C LEU A 257 16.61 0.50 -13.50
N GLY A 258 16.55 -0.81 -13.26
CA GLY A 258 16.34 -1.82 -14.30
C GLY A 258 15.04 -1.61 -15.08
N LYS A 259 13.93 -1.35 -14.39
CA LYS A 259 12.62 -1.06 -15.00
C LYS A 259 12.65 0.18 -15.90
N VAL A 260 13.29 1.27 -15.44
CA VAL A 260 13.53 2.47 -16.25
C VAL A 260 14.36 2.15 -17.50
N CYS A 261 15.34 1.26 -17.38
CA CYS A 261 16.19 0.85 -18.50
C CYS A 261 15.41 0.07 -19.57
N MET A 262 14.53 -0.83 -19.13
CA MET A 262 13.71 -1.68 -20.01
C MET A 262 12.53 -0.93 -20.63
N GLY A 263 11.99 0.11 -19.98
CA GLY A 263 10.83 0.89 -20.41
C GLY A 263 11.01 1.75 -21.68
N GLY A 264 12.09 1.58 -22.44
CA GLY A 264 12.28 2.23 -23.74
C GLY A 264 12.60 3.73 -23.68
N VAL A 265 13.19 4.19 -22.57
CA VAL A 265 13.74 5.54 -22.44
C VAL A 265 15.04 5.62 -23.25
N ASP A 266 15.35 6.77 -23.87
CA ASP A 266 16.55 6.98 -24.69
C ASP A 266 17.82 6.37 -24.04
N TRP A 267 18.38 5.35 -24.68
CA TRP A 267 19.58 4.64 -24.24
C TRP A 267 20.77 5.57 -23.98
N ARG A 268 20.79 6.76 -24.57
CA ARG A 268 21.82 7.78 -24.32
C ARG A 268 21.74 8.35 -22.91
N LEU A 269 20.53 8.57 -22.40
CA LEU A 269 20.34 9.00 -21.00
C LEU A 269 20.75 7.87 -20.06
N GLN A 270 20.36 6.64 -20.36
CA GLN A 270 20.73 5.44 -19.59
C GLN A 270 22.25 5.23 -19.56
N LEU A 271 22.92 5.30 -20.71
CA LEU A 271 24.37 5.17 -20.82
C LEU A 271 25.10 6.31 -20.10
N SER A 272 24.64 7.56 -20.25
CA SER A 272 25.23 8.70 -19.55
C SER A 272 25.08 8.61 -18.02
N PHE A 273 24.00 8.00 -17.54
CA PHE A 273 23.75 7.78 -16.13
C PHE A 273 24.60 6.63 -15.59
N TYR A 274 24.63 5.48 -16.26
CA TYR A 274 25.50 4.36 -15.93
C TYR A 274 26.98 4.76 -15.87
N LEU A 275 27.45 5.52 -16.86
CA LEU A 275 28.81 6.07 -16.89
C LEU A 275 29.07 7.03 -15.71
N ARG A 276 28.08 7.81 -15.28
CA ARG A 276 28.20 8.70 -14.10
C ARG A 276 28.14 7.96 -12.76
N LEU A 277 27.37 6.88 -12.69
CA LEU A 277 27.28 5.99 -11.53
C LEU A 277 28.65 5.38 -11.23
N HIS A 278 29.26 4.80 -12.28
CA HIS A 278 30.51 4.04 -12.18
C HIS A 278 31.77 4.85 -12.52
N ALA A 279 31.66 6.15 -12.80
CA ALA A 279 32.84 6.99 -13.05
C ALA A 279 33.85 6.96 -11.90
N LYS A 280 33.39 6.84 -10.64
CA LYS A 280 34.28 6.70 -9.47
C LYS A 280 34.90 5.31 -9.37
N ASP A 281 34.16 4.26 -9.72
CA ASP A 281 34.65 2.87 -9.67
C ASP A 281 35.69 2.62 -10.77
N LEU A 282 35.51 3.23 -11.95
CA LEU A 282 36.45 3.18 -13.07
C LEU A 282 37.75 3.96 -12.80
N MET A 283 37.70 5.06 -12.04
CA MET A 283 38.90 5.82 -11.65
C MET A 283 39.66 5.23 -10.46
N ASN A 284 39.08 4.29 -9.72
CA ASN A 284 39.75 3.55 -8.64
C ASN A 284 40.43 2.25 -9.14
N LEU A 285 40.34 1.94 -10.43
CA LEU A 285 40.99 0.81 -11.10
C LEU A 285 42.29 1.20 -11.82
N SER A 286 42.79 2.45 -11.66
CA SER A 286 44.05 2.94 -12.24
C SER A 286 45.13 3.15 -11.19
#